data_AF-A0A5C7LU14-F1
#
_entry.id   AF-A0A5C7LU14-F1
#
_cell.length_a   1.000
_cell.length_b   1.000
_cell.length_c   1.000
_cell.angle_alpha   90.00
_cell.angle_beta   90.00
_cell.angle_gamma   90.00
#
_symmetry.space_group_name_H-M   'P 1'
#
loop_
_entity.id
_entity.type
_entity.pdbx_description
1 polymer ?
#
loop_
_entity_poly.entity_id
_entity_poly.type
_entity_poly.pdbx_seq_one_letter_code
_entity_poly.pdbx_strand_id
1 'polypeptide(L)'
;MNFEKYRKHFERHVVTQELDNGLFRSWKCANPGNSLYWFRVVTWPGCLYIGGDFEDFVFCREPDMVKWAKMAIKDPRHMAEKVVAGNPWEFSEERLRSWLEEYAKECRPGSSIRNAIECLLENEVITIEDAEIGIDDVPDCEVLTEQYLATSAALSWLLERI
;
A
#
# COMPACT_ATOMS: atom_id res chain seq x y z
N MET A 1 1.74 -6.28 -7.69
CA MET A 1 0.37 -6.48 -7.16
C MET A 1 -0.54 -5.43 -7.81
N ASN A 2 -1.62 -5.84 -8.47
CA ASN A 2 -2.50 -4.94 -9.23
C ASN A 2 -3.71 -4.54 -8.36
N PHE A 3 -3.89 -3.26 -8.05
CA PHE A 3 -5.03 -2.77 -7.27
C PHE A 3 -6.35 -2.80 -8.06
N GLU A 4 -6.32 -3.12 -9.36
CA GLU A 4 -7.52 -3.19 -10.20
C GLU A 4 -8.57 -4.19 -9.69
N LYS A 5 -8.16 -5.23 -8.95
CA LYS A 5 -9.09 -6.23 -8.38
C LYS A 5 -10.17 -5.62 -7.49
N TYR A 6 -9.93 -4.45 -6.90
CA TYR A 6 -10.89 -3.75 -6.05
C TYR A 6 -11.84 -2.82 -6.80
N ARG A 7 -11.60 -2.51 -8.09
CA ARG A 7 -12.41 -1.51 -8.82
C ARG A 7 -13.90 -1.84 -8.86
N LYS A 8 -14.23 -3.14 -8.91
CA LYS A 8 -15.61 -3.64 -8.88
C LYS A 8 -16.43 -3.12 -7.70
N HIS A 9 -15.79 -2.77 -6.57
CA HIS A 9 -16.47 -2.28 -5.37
C HIS A 9 -17.01 -0.86 -5.53
N PHE A 10 -16.49 -0.08 -6.49
CA PHE A 10 -16.80 1.33 -6.68
C PHE A 10 -17.66 1.61 -7.93
N GLU A 11 -17.98 0.60 -8.74
CA GLU A 11 -18.71 0.79 -10.02
C GLU A 11 -20.06 1.48 -9.88
N ARG A 12 -20.74 1.28 -8.74
CA ARG A 12 -22.06 1.85 -8.44
C ARG A 12 -21.99 3.08 -7.53
N HIS A 13 -20.79 3.55 -7.22
CA HIS A 13 -20.63 4.72 -6.37
C HIS A 13 -20.98 5.99 -7.14
N VAL A 14 -21.60 6.92 -6.41
CA VAL A 14 -21.86 8.27 -6.86
C VAL A 14 -20.85 9.19 -6.19
N VAL A 15 -20.22 10.07 -6.99
CA VAL A 15 -19.34 11.13 -6.50
C VAL A 15 -20.19 12.34 -6.14
N THR A 16 -20.08 12.81 -4.90
CA THR A 16 -20.68 14.06 -4.44
C THR A 16 -19.55 15.01 -4.06
N GLN A 17 -19.42 16.13 -4.77
CA GLN A 17 -18.49 17.19 -4.40
C GLN A 17 -19.08 18.00 -3.24
N GLU A 18 -18.49 17.86 -2.05
CA GLU A 18 -18.94 18.51 -0.82
C GLU A 18 -18.31 19.91 -0.66
N LEU A 19 -17.12 20.14 -1.23
CA LEU A 19 -16.41 21.42 -1.22
C LEU A 19 -15.57 21.60 -2.49
N ASP A 20 -15.60 22.82 -3.04
CA ASP A 20 -14.63 23.30 -4.04
C ASP A 20 -14.27 24.75 -3.78
N ASN A 21 -13.07 24.99 -3.27
CA ASN A 21 -12.50 26.32 -3.07
C ASN A 21 -11.02 26.31 -3.46
N GLY A 22 -10.76 25.98 -4.73
CA GLY A 22 -9.41 25.93 -5.30
C GLY A 22 -8.66 24.68 -4.84
N LEU A 23 -7.67 24.85 -3.95
CA LEU A 23 -6.89 23.72 -3.41
C LEU A 23 -7.62 22.97 -2.28
N PHE A 24 -8.60 23.63 -1.64
CA PHE A 24 -9.47 23.02 -0.65
C PHE A 24 -10.64 22.37 -1.35
N ARG A 25 -10.63 21.04 -1.46
CA ARG A 25 -11.67 20.27 -2.13
C ARG A 25 -12.04 19.05 -1.31
N SER A 26 -13.30 18.64 -1.36
CA SER A 26 -13.71 17.37 -0.79
C SER A 26 -14.77 16.67 -1.62
N TRP A 27 -14.65 15.34 -1.68
CA TRP A 27 -15.60 14.47 -2.35
C TRP A 27 -16.01 13.34 -1.42
N LYS A 28 -17.30 13.05 -1.38
CA LYS A 28 -17.85 11.82 -0.82
C LYS A 28 -18.22 10.87 -1.94
N CYS A 29 -17.73 9.64 -1.87
CA CYS A 29 -17.98 8.58 -2.83
C CYS A 29 -18.71 7.45 -2.11
N ALA A 30 -19.95 7.18 -2.49
CA ALA A 30 -20.76 6.15 -1.84
C ALA A 30 -21.75 5.52 -2.81
N ASN A 31 -22.10 4.26 -2.57
CA ASN A 31 -23.20 3.61 -3.27
C ASN A 31 -24.54 4.06 -2.66
N PRO A 32 -25.50 4.60 -3.42
CA PRO A 32 -26.80 5.00 -2.87
C PRO A 32 -27.62 3.82 -2.32
N GLY A 33 -27.35 2.60 -2.78
CA GLY A 33 -28.07 1.38 -2.40
C GLY A 33 -27.48 0.58 -1.24
N ASN A 34 -26.28 0.92 -0.75
CA ASN A 34 -25.70 0.31 0.45
C ASN A 34 -24.64 1.21 1.09
N SER A 35 -24.29 0.96 2.35
CA SER A 35 -23.27 1.73 3.07
C SER A 35 -21.88 1.07 3.03
N LEU A 36 -21.58 0.21 2.05
CA LEU A 36 -20.31 -0.51 1.98
C LEU A 36 -19.33 0.21 1.04
N TYR A 37 -18.05 0.16 1.40
CA TYR A 37 -16.94 0.73 0.64
C TYR A 37 -17.09 2.23 0.37
N TRP A 38 -17.83 2.97 1.20
CA TRP A 38 -17.87 4.43 1.03
C TRP A 38 -16.53 5.02 1.46
N PHE A 39 -16.15 6.13 0.82
CA PHE A 39 -14.95 6.87 1.18
C PHE A 39 -15.10 8.36 0.91
N ARG A 40 -14.25 9.15 1.57
CA ARG A 40 -14.05 10.57 1.27
C ARG A 40 -12.63 10.82 0.82
N VAL A 41 -12.47 11.80 -0.06
CA VAL A 41 -11.19 12.41 -0.37
C VAL A 41 -11.26 13.87 0.01
N VAL A 42 -10.27 14.36 0.74
CA VAL A 42 -10.15 15.77 1.14
C VAL A 42 -8.77 16.25 0.76
N THR A 43 -8.67 17.38 0.06
CA THR A 43 -7.38 18.00 -0.26
C THR A 43 -7.28 19.38 0.35
N TRP A 44 -6.08 19.74 0.78
CA TRP A 44 -5.66 21.10 1.09
C TRP A 44 -4.21 21.28 0.59
N PRO A 45 -3.66 22.50 0.56
CA PRO A 45 -2.32 22.72 0.00
C PRO A 45 -1.28 21.77 0.61
N GLY A 46 -0.65 20.96 -0.25
CA GLY A 46 0.39 20.01 0.15
C GLY A 46 -0.10 18.62 0.57
N CYS A 47 -1.41 18.43 0.83
CA CYS A 47 -1.94 17.22 1.46
C CYS A 47 -3.19 16.65 0.75
N LEU A 48 -3.28 15.32 0.73
CA LEU A 48 -4.46 14.58 0.29
C LEU A 48 -4.77 13.51 1.32
N TYR A 49 -5.95 13.60 1.91
CA TYR A 49 -6.54 12.58 2.74
C TYR A 49 -7.49 11.72 1.92
N ILE A 50 -7.49 10.41 2.18
CA ILE A 50 -8.52 9.47 1.75
C ILE A 50 -8.86 8.54 2.91
N GLY A 51 -10.14 8.28 3.14
CA GLY A 51 -10.57 7.41 4.23
C GLY A 51 -12.07 7.11 4.23
N GLY A 52 -12.51 6.13 5.02
CA GLY A 52 -13.89 5.64 5.01
C GLY A 52 -14.08 4.27 5.66
N ASP A 53 -14.70 3.34 4.94
CA ASP A 53 -14.90 1.95 5.43
C ASP A 53 -13.62 1.10 5.43
N PHE A 54 -12.55 1.59 4.82
CA PHE A 54 -11.21 0.99 4.80
C PHE A 54 -10.21 1.96 5.44
N GLU A 55 -8.96 1.50 5.61
CA GLU A 55 -7.94 2.27 6.31
C GLU A 55 -7.70 3.67 5.70
N ASP A 56 -7.47 4.64 6.59
CA ASP A 56 -7.27 6.03 6.25
C ASP A 56 -5.79 6.30 5.89
N PHE A 57 -5.57 7.07 4.83
CA PHE A 57 -4.24 7.47 4.40
C PHE A 57 -4.15 8.96 4.14
N VAL A 58 -3.05 9.57 4.56
CA VAL A 58 -2.69 10.95 4.20
C VAL A 58 -1.40 10.95 3.41
N PHE A 59 -1.42 11.59 2.24
CA PHE A 59 -0.27 11.80 1.37
C PHE A 59 0.17 13.25 1.43
N CYS A 60 1.48 13.49 1.37
CA CYS A 60 2.05 14.84 1.27
C CYS A 60 3.07 14.95 0.14
N ARG A 61 2.91 15.92 -0.77
CA ARG A 61 3.89 16.15 -1.85
C ARG A 61 3.92 17.56 -2.42
N GLU A 62 2.86 17.98 -3.10
CA GLU A 62 2.79 19.21 -3.92
C GLU A 62 1.59 20.07 -3.49
N PRO A 63 1.59 21.40 -3.76
CA PRO A 63 0.45 22.26 -3.42
C PRO A 63 -0.89 21.76 -3.99
N ASP A 64 -0.91 21.31 -5.25
CA ASP A 64 -2.09 20.69 -5.87
C ASP A 64 -1.97 19.16 -5.88
N MET A 65 -2.46 18.55 -4.80
CA MET A 65 -2.37 17.11 -4.63
C MET A 65 -3.28 16.29 -5.56
N VAL A 66 -4.37 16.87 -6.09
CA VAL A 66 -5.18 16.15 -7.10
C VAL A 66 -4.39 16.02 -8.39
N LYS A 67 -3.75 17.11 -8.83
CA LYS A 67 -2.87 17.08 -10.00
C LYS A 67 -1.72 16.09 -9.81
N TRP A 68 -1.07 16.10 -8.64
CA TRP A 68 -0.03 15.12 -8.32
C TRP A 68 -0.56 13.69 -8.36
N ALA A 69 -1.69 13.42 -7.69
CA ALA A 69 -2.25 12.08 -7.58
C ALA A 69 -2.64 11.49 -8.95
N LYS A 70 -3.20 12.30 -9.88
CA LYS A 70 -3.48 11.85 -11.26
C LYS A 70 -2.24 11.31 -11.99
N MET A 71 -1.05 11.81 -11.67
CA MET A 71 0.21 11.33 -12.24
C MET A 71 0.76 10.14 -11.47
N ALA A 72 0.74 10.21 -10.13
CA ALA A 72 1.37 9.23 -9.25
C ALA A 72 0.59 7.92 -9.10
N ILE A 73 -0.74 7.91 -9.28
CA ILE A 73 -1.60 6.74 -9.04
C ILE A 73 -1.30 5.51 -9.91
N LYS A 74 -0.51 5.70 -10.98
CA LYS A 74 -0.02 4.61 -11.84
C LYS A 74 1.06 3.76 -11.14
N ASP A 75 1.67 4.30 -10.09
CA ASP A 75 2.68 3.64 -9.28
C ASP A 75 2.30 3.73 -7.79
N PRO A 76 1.48 2.77 -7.28
CA PRO A 76 1.08 2.72 -5.88
C PRO A 76 2.25 2.63 -4.92
N ARG A 77 3.36 1.98 -5.34
CA ARG A 77 4.55 1.82 -4.51
C ARG A 77 5.22 3.17 -4.31
N HIS A 78 5.38 3.94 -5.39
CA HIS A 78 5.88 5.32 -5.30
C HIS A 78 4.97 6.22 -4.44
N MET A 79 3.65 6.07 -4.56
CA MET A 79 2.72 6.81 -3.71
C MET A 79 2.84 6.42 -2.23
N ALA A 80 3.12 5.15 -1.93
CA ALA A 80 3.20 4.65 -0.55
C ALA A 80 4.36 5.31 0.21
N GLU A 81 5.47 5.61 -0.48
CA GLU A 81 6.57 6.38 0.08
C GLU A 81 6.20 7.82 0.49
N LYS A 82 5.04 8.33 0.06
CA LYS A 82 4.56 9.69 0.37
C LYS A 82 3.44 9.71 1.40
N VAL A 83 3.10 8.55 1.96
CA VAL A 83 2.18 8.42 3.08
C VAL A 83 2.85 9.01 4.32
N VAL A 84 2.14 9.91 5.01
CA VAL A 84 2.56 10.52 6.27
C VAL A 84 1.68 10.10 7.46
N ALA A 85 0.54 9.46 7.18
CA ALA A 85 -0.34 8.84 8.16
C ALA A 85 -1.07 7.64 7.53
N GLY A 86 -1.17 6.54 8.29
CA GLY A 86 -1.53 5.20 7.80
C GLY A 86 -0.28 4.35 7.53
N ASN A 87 -0.38 3.02 7.59
CA ASN A 87 0.73 2.13 7.25
C ASN A 87 0.47 1.39 5.93
N PRO A 88 1.14 1.78 4.83
CA PRO A 88 0.89 1.17 3.53
C PRO A 88 1.66 -0.15 3.33
N TRP A 89 2.54 -0.51 4.27
CA TRP A 89 3.43 -1.67 4.18
C TRP A 89 3.08 -2.74 5.20
N GLU A 90 3.21 -3.99 4.81
CA GLU A 90 3.20 -5.14 5.72
C GLU A 90 4.36 -6.08 5.39
N PHE A 91 4.86 -6.76 6.41
CA PHE A 91 5.88 -7.78 6.25
C PHE A 91 5.33 -8.98 5.46
N SER A 92 6.13 -9.47 4.52
CA SER A 92 5.83 -10.65 3.70
C SER A 92 6.81 -11.77 4.01
N GLU A 93 6.35 -12.73 4.82
CA GLU A 93 7.08 -13.97 5.09
C GLU A 93 7.42 -14.72 3.79
N GLU A 94 6.50 -14.73 2.82
CA GLU A 94 6.70 -15.35 1.51
C GLU A 94 7.91 -14.76 0.77
N ARG A 95 8.07 -13.43 0.80
CA ARG A 95 9.25 -12.76 0.21
C ARG A 95 10.52 -13.11 0.95
N LEU A 96 10.48 -13.11 2.28
CA LEU A 96 11.63 -13.48 3.09
C LEU A 96 12.06 -14.92 2.80
N ARG A 97 11.12 -15.87 2.80
CA ARG A 97 11.38 -17.28 2.47
C ARG A 97 11.96 -17.45 1.08
N SER A 98 11.35 -16.82 0.08
CA SER A 98 11.82 -16.90 -1.30
C SER A 98 13.26 -16.39 -1.42
N TRP A 99 13.57 -15.27 -0.77
CA TRP A 99 14.92 -14.73 -0.73
C TRP A 99 15.90 -15.65 0.01
N LEU A 100 15.53 -16.17 1.18
CA LEU A 100 16.35 -17.11 1.96
C LEU A 100 16.67 -18.38 1.15
N GLU A 101 15.69 -18.93 0.43
CA GLU A 101 15.90 -20.09 -0.44
C GLU A 101 16.87 -19.80 -1.60
N GLU A 102 16.81 -18.62 -2.19
CA GLU A 102 17.76 -18.19 -3.22
C GLU A 102 19.15 -17.97 -2.63
N TYR A 103 19.23 -17.27 -1.50
CA TYR A 103 20.49 -16.96 -0.82
C TYR A 103 21.21 -18.23 -0.32
N ALA A 104 20.46 -19.24 0.16
CA ALA A 104 21.01 -20.54 0.56
C ALA A 104 21.68 -21.30 -0.60
N LYS A 105 21.20 -21.11 -1.85
CA LYS A 105 21.80 -21.74 -3.05
C LYS A 105 23.16 -21.13 -3.39
N GLU A 106 23.33 -19.83 -3.11
CA GLU A 106 24.58 -19.11 -3.32
C GLU A 106 25.61 -19.40 -2.20
N CYS A 107 25.11 -19.76 -1.02
CA CYS A 107 25.96 -20.12 0.11
C CYS A 107 26.70 -21.45 -0.09
N ARG A 108 27.97 -21.49 0.32
CA ARG A 108 28.78 -22.72 0.35
C ARG A 108 28.08 -23.81 1.16
N PRO A 109 27.92 -25.05 0.62
CA PRO A 109 27.37 -26.17 1.37
C PRO A 109 28.06 -26.39 2.72
N GLY A 110 27.26 -26.52 3.79
CA GLY A 110 27.73 -26.73 5.17
C GLY A 110 28.36 -25.51 5.85
N SER A 111 28.27 -24.31 5.26
CA SER A 111 28.63 -23.08 5.97
C SER A 111 27.66 -22.81 7.12
N SER A 112 28.12 -22.08 8.14
CA SER A 112 27.27 -21.68 9.28
C SER A 112 26.04 -20.89 8.82
N ILE A 113 26.22 -19.98 7.85
CA ILE A 113 25.14 -19.16 7.27
C ILE A 113 24.11 -20.05 6.59
N ARG A 114 24.55 -21.01 5.76
CA ARG A 114 23.64 -21.92 5.07
C ARG A 114 22.85 -22.78 6.05
N ASN A 115 23.49 -23.33 7.06
CA ASN A 115 22.82 -24.14 8.08
C ASN A 115 21.81 -23.29 8.86
N ALA A 116 22.15 -22.03 9.18
CA ALA A 116 21.22 -21.11 9.83
C ALA A 116 19.98 -20.85 8.96
N ILE A 117 20.17 -20.61 7.66
CA ILE A 117 19.05 -20.43 6.72
C ILE A 117 18.19 -21.69 6.62
N GLU A 118 18.81 -22.86 6.49
CA GLU A 118 18.09 -24.15 6.43
C GLU A 118 17.26 -24.37 7.71
N CYS A 119 17.81 -24.08 8.89
CA CYS A 119 17.07 -24.12 10.15
C CYS A 119 15.92 -23.09 10.22
N LEU A 120 16.13 -21.87 9.73
CA LEU A 120 15.08 -20.85 9.68
C LEU A 120 13.91 -21.30 8.78
N LEU A 121 14.22 -21.86 7.61
CA LEU A 121 13.22 -22.33 6.65
C LEU A 121 12.35 -23.49 7.19
N GLU A 122 12.87 -24.27 8.14
CA GLU A 122 12.13 -25.33 8.84
C GLU A 122 11.07 -24.81 9.83
N ASN A 123 11.16 -23.54 10.26
CA ASN A 123 10.18 -22.96 11.16
C ASN A 123 8.83 -22.78 10.48
N GLU A 124 7.74 -22.93 11.25
CA GLU A 124 6.37 -22.70 10.75
C GLU A 124 6.12 -21.22 10.40
N VAL A 125 6.70 -20.31 11.20
CA VAL A 125 6.63 -18.86 11.02
C VAL A 125 8.06 -18.32 11.10
N ILE A 126 8.38 -17.36 10.23
CA ILE A 126 9.67 -16.67 10.22
C ILE A 126 9.43 -15.17 10.33
N THR A 127 10.14 -14.52 11.24
CA THR A 127 10.17 -13.06 11.36
C THR A 127 11.42 -12.47 10.73
N ILE A 128 11.43 -11.16 10.48
CA ILE A 128 12.63 -10.50 9.97
C ILE A 128 13.75 -10.52 11.02
N GLU A 129 13.38 -10.40 12.30
CA GLU A 129 14.31 -10.47 13.41
C GLU A 129 15.01 -11.84 13.50
N ASP A 130 14.30 -12.93 13.21
CA ASP A 130 14.90 -14.27 13.16
C ASP A 130 15.98 -14.35 12.06
N ALA A 131 15.75 -13.73 10.90
CA ALA A 131 16.69 -13.72 9.79
C ALA A 131 17.91 -12.84 10.07
N GLU A 132 17.74 -11.69 10.72
CA GLU A 132 18.82 -10.78 11.08
C GLU A 132 19.79 -11.36 12.12
N ILE A 133 19.41 -12.42 12.85
CA ILE A 133 20.30 -13.16 13.76
C ILE A 133 21.25 -14.05 12.94
N GLY A 134 22.22 -13.42 12.28
CA GLY A 134 23.34 -14.09 11.63
C GLY A 134 23.35 -14.05 10.10
N ILE A 135 22.42 -13.32 9.49
CA ILE A 135 22.44 -13.02 8.06
C ILE A 135 22.52 -11.49 7.90
N ASP A 136 23.59 -11.01 7.27
CA ASP A 136 23.75 -9.60 6.93
C ASP A 136 22.93 -9.26 5.67
N ASP A 137 22.53 -7.99 5.53
CA ASP A 137 21.86 -7.44 4.35
C ASP A 137 20.53 -8.14 3.95
N VAL A 138 19.74 -8.57 4.94
CA VAL A 138 18.36 -9.05 4.71
C VAL A 138 17.56 -7.95 4.00
N PRO A 139 16.90 -8.23 2.86
CA PRO A 139 16.18 -7.22 2.11
C PRO A 139 14.91 -6.78 2.84
N ASP A 140 14.42 -5.58 2.50
CA ASP A 140 13.09 -5.12 2.89
C ASP A 140 12.03 -6.08 2.32
N CYS A 141 11.54 -6.98 3.17
CA CYS A 141 10.53 -7.98 2.83
C CYS A 141 9.11 -7.41 2.91
N GLU A 142 8.93 -6.14 2.56
CA GLU A 142 7.66 -5.46 2.65
C GLU A 142 6.84 -5.58 1.35
N VAL A 143 5.53 -5.71 1.52
CA VAL A 143 4.53 -5.63 0.45
C VAL A 143 3.50 -4.56 0.79
N LEU A 144 2.79 -4.07 -0.22
CA LEU A 144 1.69 -3.13 0.00
C LEU A 144 0.53 -3.85 0.66
N THR A 145 -0.07 -3.25 1.70
CA THR A 145 -1.22 -3.85 2.38
C THR A 145 -2.43 -3.92 1.44
N GLU A 146 -3.30 -4.92 1.66
CA GLU A 146 -4.57 -5.04 0.93
C GLU A 146 -5.46 -3.78 1.14
N GLN A 147 -5.40 -3.17 2.33
CA GLN A 147 -6.10 -1.92 2.64
C GLN A 147 -5.58 -0.76 1.78
N TYR A 148 -4.25 -0.61 1.70
CA TYR A 148 -3.64 0.43 0.88
C TYR A 148 -3.94 0.24 -0.62
N LEU A 149 -3.96 -1.00 -1.09
CA LEU A 149 -4.35 -1.28 -2.48
C LEU A 149 -5.83 -0.98 -2.75
N ALA A 150 -6.73 -1.28 -1.81
CA ALA A 150 -8.15 -0.91 -1.93
C ALA A 150 -8.32 0.61 -1.98
N THR A 151 -7.61 1.34 -1.11
CA THR A 151 -7.56 2.81 -1.12
C THR A 151 -7.00 3.37 -2.43
N SER A 152 -5.93 2.77 -2.97
CA SER A 152 -5.35 3.15 -4.26
C SER A 152 -6.35 2.97 -5.41
N ALA A 153 -7.12 1.88 -5.38
CA ALA A 153 -8.19 1.65 -6.36
C ALA A 153 -9.33 2.66 -6.22
N ALA A 154 -9.74 2.98 -4.99
CA ALA A 154 -10.77 3.99 -4.72
C ALA A 154 -10.35 5.38 -5.23
N LEU A 155 -9.11 5.78 -4.92
CA LEU A 155 -8.53 7.05 -5.37
C LEU A 155 -8.42 7.09 -6.90
N SER A 156 -7.88 6.04 -7.52
CA SER A 156 -7.81 5.92 -8.99
C SER A 156 -9.19 6.07 -9.64
N TRP A 157 -10.20 5.40 -9.09
CA TRP A 157 -11.58 5.48 -9.58
C TRP A 157 -12.16 6.90 -9.49
N LEU A 158 -11.88 7.63 -8.40
CA LEU A 158 -12.32 9.02 -8.25
C LEU A 158 -11.59 9.94 -9.22
N LEU A 159 -10.27 9.82 -9.34
CA LEU A 159 -9.43 10.71 -10.16
C LEU A 159 -9.78 10.66 -11.65
N GLU A 160 -10.38 9.57 -12.13
CA GLU A 160 -10.92 9.45 -13.50
C GLU A 160 -12.23 10.24 -13.73
N ARG A 161 -12.89 10.68 -12.65
CA ARG A 161 -14.21 11.33 -12.67
C ARG A 161 -14.18 12.81 -12.30
N ILE A 162 -13.01 13.32 -11.92
CA ILE A 162 -12.77 14.74 -11.57
C ILE A 162 -11.62 15.31 -12.40
#